data_AF-G0VDV3-F1
#
_entry.id   AF-G0VDV3-F1
#
_cell.length_a   1.000
_cell.length_b   1.000
_cell.length_c   1.000
_cell.angle_alpha   90.00
_cell.angle_beta   90.00
_cell.angle_gamma   90.00
#
_symmetry.space_group_name_H-M   'P 1'
#
loop_
_entity.id
_entity.type
_entity.pdbx_description
1 polymer ?
#
loop_
_entity_poly.entity_id
_entity_poly.type
_entity_poly.pdbx_seq_one_letter_code
_entity_poly.pdbx_strand_id
1 'polypeptide(L)' 'MNRFFLLLLVVLYYTIWLLLPMFGWEDKVPILLFPLPSVYAIYLPIFLLLLGTVLIGTFLGLLLLFA' A
#
# COMPACT_ATOMS: atom_id res chain seq x y z
N MET A 1 -19.18 -3.10 13.78
CA MET A 1 -18.01 -2.65 14.58
C MET A 1 -16.70 -3.33 14.17
N ASN A 2 -16.70 -4.64 13.86
CA ASN A 2 -15.48 -5.41 13.59
C ASN A 2 -14.68 -4.96 12.35
N ARG A 3 -15.34 -4.44 11.32
CA ARG A 3 -14.66 -4.00 10.07
C ARG A 3 -13.70 -2.83 10.30
N PHE A 4 -14.08 -1.88 11.14
CA PHE A 4 -13.22 -0.74 11.48
C PHE A 4 -11.98 -1.20 12.24
N PHE A 5 -12.14 -2.13 13.18
CA PHE A 5 -11.03 -2.70 13.93
C PHE A 5 -10.03 -3.45 13.02
N LEU A 6 -10.53 -4.19 12.04
CA LEU A 6 -9.68 -4.85 11.04
C LEU A 6 -8.89 -3.84 10.18
N LEU A 7 -9.54 -2.77 9.72
CA LEU A 7 -8.85 -1.71 8.98
C LEU A 7 -7.77 -1.04 9.81
N LEU A 8 -8.05 -0.78 11.09
CA LEU A 8 -7.10 -0.18 12.02
C LEU A 8 -5.88 -1.08 12.23
N LEU A 9 -6.08 -2.40 12.38
CA LEU A 9 -4.99 -3.37 12.46
C LEU A 9 -4.13 -3.39 11.19
N VAL A 10 -4.76 -3.36 10.01
CA VAL A 10 -4.03 -3.33 8.73
C VAL A 10 -3.20 -2.05 8.59
N VAL A 11 -3.77 -0.90 8.98
CA VAL A 11 -3.05 0.38 8.96
C VAL A 11 -1.86 0.35 9.92
N LEU A 12 -2.06 -0.09 11.17
CA LEU A 12 -0.97 -0.18 12.14
C LEU A 12 0.14 -1.11 11.67
N TYR A 13 -0.21 -2.29 11.16
CA TYR A 13 0.74 -3.24 10.59
C TYR A 13 1.58 -2.59 9.49
N TYR A 14 0.93 -1.90 8.56
CA TYR A 14 1.59 -1.25 7.44
C TYR A 14 2.44 -0.05 7.87
N THR A 15 1.98 0.74 8.85
CA THR A 15 2.76 1.84 9.44
C THR A 15 4.03 1.32 10.10
N ILE A 16 3.95 0.23 10.87
CA ILE A 16 5.13 -0.39 11.49
C ILE A 16 6.10 -0.86 10.41
N TRP A 17 5.60 -1.50 9.35
CA TRP A 17 6.42 -1.98 8.24
C TRP A 17 7.23 -0.85 7.57
N LEU A 18 6.60 0.31 7.35
CA LEU A 18 7.27 1.50 6.79
C LEU A 18 8.34 2.11 7.71
N LEU A 19 8.22 1.92 9.02
CA LEU A 19 9.17 2.49 9.99
C LEU A 19 10.40 1.60 10.20
N LEU A 20 10.33 0.30 9.87
CA LEU A 20 11.46 -0.64 10.08
C LEU A 20 12.79 -0.16 9.49
N PRO A 21 12.85 0.41 8.26
CA PRO A 21 14.09 0.93 7.70
C PRO A 21 14.67 2.10 8.50
N MET A 22 13.82 2.97 9.06
CA MET A 22 14.26 4.14 9.83
C MET A 22 15.05 3.75 11.08
N PHE A 23 14.75 2.58 11.63
CA PHE A 23 15.44 2.03 12.81
C PHE A 23 16.53 1.00 12.45
N GLY A 24 16.76 0.71 11.16
CA GLY A 24 17.71 -0.31 10.72
C GLY A 24 17.36 -1.72 11.21
N TRP A 25 16.06 -2.00 11.36
CA TRP A 25 15.57 -3.28 11.90
C TRP A 25 15.13 -4.25 10.81
N GLU A 26 15.20 -3.87 9.54
CA GLU A 26 14.75 -4.68 8.41
C GLU A 26 15.30 -6.12 8.41
N ASP A 27 16.57 -6.30 8.78
CA ASP A 27 17.21 -7.63 8.83
C ASP A 27 16.99 -8.37 10.17
N LYS A 28 16.45 -7.67 11.17
CA LYS A 28 16.27 -8.20 12.54
C LYS A 28 14.86 -8.73 12.78
N VAL A 29 13.89 -8.33 11.97
CA VAL A 29 12.50 -8.76 12.14
C VAL A 29 12.25 -10.07 11.40
N PRO A 30 11.50 -11.03 11.95
CA PRO A 30 11.20 -12.27 11.26
C PRO A 30 10.49 -12.03 9.92
N ILE A 31 10.97 -12.67 8.85
CA ILE A 31 10.34 -12.72 7.52
C ILE A 31 8.87 -13.16 7.58
N LEU A 32 8.49 -13.95 8.59
CA LEU A 32 7.10 -14.37 8.79
C LEU A 32 6.15 -13.20 9.09
N LEU A 33 6.66 -12.14 9.73
CA LEU A 33 5.90 -10.92 10.03
C LEU A 33 5.95 -9.94 8.87
N PHE A 34 7.07 -9.85 8.15
CA PHE A 34 7.24 -8.95 7.01
C PHE A 34 7.89 -9.72 5.85
N PRO A 35 7.09 -10.40 5.01
CA PRO A 35 7.62 -11.31 3.99
C PRO A 35 8.28 -10.61 2.81
N LEU A 36 8.04 -9.32 2.65
CA LEU A 36 8.58 -8.51 1.58
C LEU A 36 9.55 -7.46 2.17
N PRO A 37 10.66 -7.16 1.49
CA PRO A 37 11.52 -6.04 1.86
C PRO A 37 10.74 -4.73 2.00
N SER A 38 11.12 -3.90 2.96
CA SER A 38 10.47 -2.62 3.27
C SER A 38 10.45 -1.64 2.09
N VAL A 39 11.35 -1.83 1.13
CA VAL A 39 11.38 -1.09 -0.15
C VAL A 39 10.04 -1.24 -0.91
N TYR A 40 9.44 -2.43 -0.90
CA TYR A 40 8.15 -2.66 -1.55
C TYR A 40 6.99 -2.01 -0.82
N ALA A 41 7.09 -1.84 0.51
CA ALA A 41 6.09 -1.08 1.26
C ALA A 41 6.03 0.36 0.74
N ILE A 42 7.17 0.99 0.45
CA ILE A 42 7.20 2.36 -0.09
C ILE A 42 6.58 2.43 -1.50
N TYR A 43 6.81 1.41 -2.34
CA TYR A 43 6.29 1.40 -3.72
C TYR A 43 4.79 1.11 -3.83
N LEU A 44 4.22 0.36 -2.89
CA LEU A 44 2.82 -0.03 -2.90
C LEU A 44 1.82 1.16 -3.03
N PRO A 45 1.91 2.24 -2.23
CA PRO A 45 1.00 3.38 -2.32
C PRO A 45 1.20 4.17 -3.61
N ILE A 46 2.45 4.26 -4.10
CA ILE A 46 2.76 4.90 -5.38
C ILE A 46 2.08 4.13 -6.52
N PHE A 47 2.22 2.81 -6.53
CA PHE A 47 1.61 1.96 -7.54
C PHE A 47 0.08 2.01 -7.49
N LEU A 48 -0.53 1.97 -6.30
CA LEU A 48 -1.98 2.10 -6.14
C LEU A 48 -2.50 3.45 -6.64
N LEU A 49 -1.78 4.54 -6.37
CA LEU A 49 -2.14 5.87 -6.85
C LEU A 49 -2.08 5.93 -8.37
N LEU A 50 -0.98 5.46 -8.98
CA LEU A 50 -0.83 5.40 -10.44
C LEU A 50 -1.90 4.53 -11.09
N LEU A 51 -2.20 3.36 -10.51
CA LEU A 51 -3.23 2.46 -11.01
C LEU A 51 -4.60 3.14 -10.95
N GLY A 52 -4.93 3.78 -9.84
CA GLY A 52 -6.18 4.53 -9.68
C GLY A 52 -6.31 5.69 -10.67
N THR A 53 -5.26 6.49 -10.87
CA THR A 53 -5.29 7.62 -11.82
C THR A 53 -5.40 7.14 -13.26
N VAL A 54 -4.69 6.08 -13.64
CA VAL A 54 -4.78 5.48 -14.97
C VAL A 54 -6.19 4.94 -15.21
N LEU A 55 -6.74 4.15 -14.28
CA LEU A 55 -8.09 3.59 -14.43
C LEU A 55 -9.15 4.68 -14.59
N ILE A 56 -9.13 5.69 -13.72
CA ILE A 56 -10.11 6.80 -13.76
C ILE A 56 -9.91 7.61 -15.05
N GLY A 57 -8.67 7.94 -15.41
CA GLY A 57 -8.36 8.68 -16.63
C GLY A 57 -8.81 7.95 -17.88
N THR A 58 -8.56 6.64 -17.99
CA THR A 58 -9.02 5.80 -19.09
C THR A 58 -10.55 5.74 -19.14
N PHE A 59 -11.21 5.55 -18.00
CA PHE A 59 -12.67 5.53 -17.94
C PHE A 59 -13.28 6.86 -18.42
N LEU A 60 -12.77 7.99 -17.94
CA LEU A 60 -13.23 9.31 -18.38
C LEU A 60 -12.96 9.55 -19.86
N GLY A 61 -11.79 9.15 -20.37
CA GLY A 61 -11.46 9.26 -21.80
C GLY A 61 -12.40 8.45 -22.68
N LEU A 62 -12.73 7.22 -22.29
CA LEU A 62 -13.72 6.39 -22.99
C LEU A 62 -15.10 7.03 -22.95
N LEU A 63 -15.51 7.57 -21.79
CA LEU A 63 -16.80 8.25 -21.66
C LEU A 63 -16.88 9.44 -22.62
N LEU A 64 -15.84 10.26 -22.74
CA LEU A 64 -15.81 11.39 -23.69
C LEU A 64 -15.85 10.98 -25.16
N LEU A 65 -15.33 9.81 -25.51
CA LEU A 65 -15.30 9.32 -26.89
C LEU A 65 -16.61 8.65 -27.32
N PHE A 66 -17.34 8.06 -26.37
CA PHE A 66 -18.52 7.24 -26.63
C PHE A 66 -19.84 7.82 -26.08
N ALA A 67 -19.81 8.99 -25.41
CA ALA A 67 -20.99 9.76 -25.01
C ALA A 67 -21.36 10.79 -26.08
#